data_AF-A0A7X8WLY8-F1
#
_entry.id   AF-A0A7X8WLY8-F1
#
_cell.length_a   1.000
_cell.length_b   1.000
_cell.length_c   1.000
_cell.angle_alpha   90.00
_cell.angle_beta   90.00
_cell.angle_gamma   90.00
#
_symmetry.space_group_name_H-M   'P 1'
#
loop_
_entity.id
_entity.type
_entity.pdbx_description
1 polymer ?
#
loop_
_entity_poly.entity_id
_entity_poly.type
_entity_poly.pdbx_seq_one_letter_code
_entity_poly.pdbx_strand_id
1 'polypeptide(L)' 'YDKAEAQVKEFMQMTTPHQYWLARALIILSDTYYAKNDKFQASQYIESLQANYKGNESDIQKMIEERLNRE' A
#
# COMPACT_ATOMS: atom_id res chain seq x y z
N TYR A 1 -12.23 -9.74 -2.91
CA TYR A 1 -11.07 -9.05 -2.33
C TYR A 1 -9.92 -9.99 -1.97
N ASP A 2 -10.20 -11.24 -1.57
CA ASP A 2 -9.15 -12.16 -1.09
C ASP A 2 -8.12 -12.58 -2.17
N LYS A 3 -8.51 -12.61 -3.45
CA LYS A 3 -7.57 -12.82 -4.57
C LYS A 3 -6.56 -11.66 -4.73
N ALA A 4 -7.01 -10.43 -4.53
CA ALA A 4 -6.13 -9.25 -4.63
C ALA A 4 -5.11 -9.23 -3.47
N GLU A 5 -5.56 -9.58 -2.27
CA GLU A 5 -4.70 -9.71 -1.09
C GLU A 5 -3.63 -10.78 -1.29
N ALA A 6 -4.00 -11.98 -1.75
CA ALA A 6 -3.06 -13.07 -2.01
C ALA A 6 -2.01 -12.68 -3.07
N GLN A 7 -2.44 -12.05 -4.16
CA GLN A 7 -1.55 -11.69 -5.26
C GLN A 7 -0.59 -10.55 -4.91
N VAL A 8 -1.04 -9.58 -4.11
CA VAL A 8 -0.14 -8.55 -3.56
C VAL A 8 0.86 -9.17 -2.58
N LYS A 9 0.43 -10.08 -1.70
CA LYS A 9 1.34 -10.76 -0.75
C LYS A 9 2.41 -11.60 -1.45
N GLU A 10 2.06 -12.34 -2.49
CA GLU A 10 3.02 -13.09 -3.30
C GLU A 10 4.02 -12.16 -4.01
N PHE A 11 3.54 -11.04 -4.57
CA PHE A 11 4.40 -10.04 -5.19
C PHE A 11 5.36 -9.37 -4.19
N MET A 12 4.93 -9.11 -2.95
CA MET A 12 5.79 -8.55 -1.90
C MET A 12 6.90 -9.51 -1.46
N GLN A 13 6.67 -10.83 -1.55
CA GLN A 13 7.66 -11.86 -1.21
C GLN A 13 8.71 -12.03 -2.30
N MET A 14 8.38 -11.70 -3.55
CA MET A 14 9.38 -11.54 -4.58
C MET A 14 10.21 -10.30 -4.23
N THR A 15 11.48 -10.49 -3.85
CA THR A 15 12.42 -9.40 -3.57
C THR A 15 12.66 -8.60 -4.85
N THR A 16 11.71 -7.74 -5.18
CA THR A 16 11.72 -6.93 -6.40
C THR A 16 12.53 -5.66 -6.13
N PRO A 17 13.49 -5.31 -7.00
CA PRO A 17 14.18 -4.03 -6.91
C PRO A 17 13.26 -2.86 -7.27
N HIS A 18 12.06 -3.13 -7.83
CA HIS A 18 11.13 -2.12 -8.29
C HIS A 18 10.25 -1.58 -7.16
N GLN A 19 10.81 -0.68 -6.36
CA GLN A 19 10.14 -0.05 -5.22
C GLN A 19 8.82 0.64 -5.60
N TYR A 20 8.74 1.25 -6.78
CA TYR A 20 7.52 1.89 -7.29
C TYR A 20 6.33 0.93 -7.35
N TRP A 21 6.52 -0.25 -7.97
CA TRP A 21 5.44 -1.23 -8.11
C TRP A 21 5.09 -1.87 -6.77
N LEU A 22 6.07 -2.03 -5.88
CA LEU A 22 5.83 -2.47 -4.51
C LEU A 22 4.95 -1.47 -3.74
N ALA A 23 5.24 -0.17 -3.87
CA ALA A 23 4.42 0.89 -3.28
C ALA A 23 2.98 0.87 -3.82
N ARG A 24 2.81 0.73 -5.13
CA ARG A 24 1.49 0.60 -5.77
C ARG A 24 0.72 -0.62 -5.26
N ALA A 25 1.40 -1.74 -5.05
CA ALA A 25 0.79 -2.96 -4.50
C ALA A 25 0.32 -2.75 -3.05
N LEU A 26 1.14 -2.14 -2.20
CA LEU A 26 0.78 -1.79 -0.82
C LEU A 26 -0.41 -0.82 -0.74
N ILE A 27 -0.47 0.15 -1.66
CA ILE A 27 -1.60 1.07 -1.78
C ILE A 27 -2.90 0.32 -2.10
N ILE A 28 -2.87 -0.59 -3.07
CA ILE A 28 -4.04 -1.43 -3.44
C ILE A 28 -4.46 -2.32 -2.27
N LEU A 29 -3.49 -2.83 -1.51
CA LEU A 29 -3.75 -3.65 -0.33
C LEU A 29 -4.47 -2.84 0.75
N SER A 30 -3.98 -1.62 1.05
CA SER A 30 -4.66 -0.69 1.94
C SER A 30 -6.10 -0.41 1.50
N ASP A 31 -6.31 -0.08 0.23
CA ASP A 31 -7.66 0.19 -0.31
C ASP A 31 -8.57 -1.02 -0.17
N THR A 32 -8.02 -2.23 -0.30
CA THR A 32 -8.74 -3.49 -0.10
C THR A 32 -9.18 -3.67 1.35
N TYR A 33 -8.30 -3.42 2.33
CA TYR A 33 -8.66 -3.49 3.75
C TYR A 33 -9.67 -2.41 4.16
N TYR A 34 -9.50 -1.19 3.63
CA TYR A 34 -10.46 -0.11 3.84
C TYR A 34 -11.85 -0.50 3.31
N ALA A 35 -11.93 -1.10 2.11
CA ALA A 35 -13.18 -1.62 1.54
C ALA A 35 -13.77 -2.79 2.34
N LYS A 36 -12.94 -3.54 3.08
CA LYS A 36 -13.37 -4.59 4.04
C LYS A 36 -13.79 -4.02 5.40
N ASN A 37 -13.87 -2.70 5.54
CA ASN A 37 -14.17 -1.97 6.78
C ASN A 37 -13.12 -2.17 7.89
N ASP A 38 -11.93 -2.63 7.52
CA ASP A 38 -10.77 -2.80 8.41
C ASP A 38 -9.83 -1.59 8.24
N LYS A 39 -10.26 -0.45 8.79
CA LYS A 39 -9.52 0.81 8.71
C LYS A 39 -8.15 0.73 9.40
N PHE A 40 -8.04 -0.07 10.47
CA PHE A 40 -6.80 -0.22 11.21
C PHE A 40 -5.72 -0.87 10.34
N GLN A 41 -6.03 -2.00 9.70
CA GLN A 41 -5.09 -2.64 8.78
C GLN A 41 -4.76 -1.74 7.60
N ALA A 42 -5.75 -1.05 7.03
CA ALA A 42 -5.52 -0.12 5.92
C ALA A 42 -4.48 0.96 6.26
N SER A 43 -4.63 1.65 7.40
CA SER A 43 -3.69 2.67 7.85
C SER A 43 -2.30 2.10 8.09
N GLN A 44 -2.18 0.93 8.72
CA GLN A 44 -0.88 0.30 8.99
C GLN A 44 -0.08 0.01 7.71
N TYR A 45 -0.73 -0.41 6.61
CA TYR A 45 -0.04 -0.61 5.34
C TYR A 45 0.47 0.71 4.73
N ILE A 46 -0.30 1.80 4.85
CA ILE A 46 0.11 3.11 4.33
C ILE A 46 1.20 3.75 5.20
N GLU A 47 1.12 3.63 6.52
CA GLU A 47 2.16 4.10 7.44
C GLU A 47 3.47 3.35 7.22
N SER A 48 3.40 2.02 7.06
CA SER A 48 4.56 1.20 6.71
C SER A 48 5.15 1.62 5.37
N LEU A 49 4.31 1.89 4.37
CA LEU A 49 4.75 2.37 3.07
C LEU A 49 5.46 3.73 3.21
N GLN A 50 4.89 4.69 3.93
CA GLN A 50 5.48 6.01 4.16
C GLN A 50 6.86 5.91 4.83
N ALA A 51 7.01 5.03 5.83
CA ALA A 51 8.25 4.88 6.57
C ALA A 51 9.37 4.20 5.75
N ASN A 52 9.00 3.32 4.81
CA ASN A 52 9.96 2.48 4.08
C ASN A 52 10.22 2.91 2.63
N TYR A 53 9.31 3.69 2.03
CA TYR A 53 9.46 4.14 0.65
C TYR A 53 10.51 5.24 0.53
N LYS A 54 11.58 4.98 -0.23
CA LYS A 54 12.67 5.93 -0.49
C LYS A 54 12.59 6.61 -1.86
N GLY A 55 11.52 6.35 -2.60
CA GLY A 55 11.30 6.95 -3.90
C GLY A 55 10.86 8.41 -3.79
N ASN A 56 11.19 9.20 -4.81
CA ASN A 56 10.86 10.63 -4.90
C ASN A 56 9.66 10.89 -5.82
N GLU A 57 8.93 9.84 -6.19
CA GLU A 57 7.80 9.92 -7.09
C GLU A 57 6.61 10.60 -6.39
N SER A 58 6.21 11.75 -6.94
CA SER A 58 5.17 12.60 -6.35
C SER A 58 3.77 11.97 -6.37
N ASP A 59 3.52 11.00 -7.26
CA ASP A 59 2.25 10.27 -7.29
C ASP A 59 2.12 9.33 -6.08
N ILE A 60 3.19 8.62 -5.70
CA ILE A 60 3.19 7.74 -4.53
C ILE A 60 3.01 8.54 -3.24
N GLN A 61 3.72 9.66 -3.12
CA GLN A 61 3.59 10.56 -1.96
C GLN A 61 2.16 11.09 -1.82
N LYS A 62 1.55 11.56 -2.91
CA LYS A 62 0.14 12.00 -2.91
C LYS A 62 -0.81 10.88 -2.52
N MET A 63 -0.61 9.66 -3.05
CA MET A 63 -1.47 8.52 -2.72
C MET A 63 -1.38 8.11 -1.24
N ILE A 64 -0.22 8.24 -0.62
CA ILE A 64 -0.01 8.02 0.82
C ILE A 64 -0.77 9.09 1.61
N GLU A 65 -0.54 10.37 1.31
CA GLU A 65 -1.19 11.50 2.01
C GLU A 65 -2.72 11.45 1.90
N GLU A 66 -3.26 11.15 0.72
CA GLU A 66 -4.69 11.02 0.50
C GLU A 66 -5.33 9.94 1.37
N ARG A 67 -4.60 8.87 1.71
CA ARG A 67 -5.12 7.74 2.49
C ARG A 67 -4.94 7.93 3.98
N LEU A 68 -3.86 8.58 4.40
CA LEU A 68 -3.64 8.96 5.80
C LEU A 68 -4.67 9.99 6.27
N ASN A 69 -5.14 10.86 5.38
CA ASN A 69 -6.12 11.90 5.69
C ASN A 69 -7.59 11.48 5.43
N ARG A 70 -7.86 10.20 5.13
CA ARG A 70 -9.23 9.70 4.95
C ARG A 70 -9.87 9.37 6.30
N GLU A 71 -10.92 10.10 6.67
CA GLU A 71 -11.74 9.86 7.86
C GLU A 71 -12.68 8.63 7.70
#